data_AF-A0A3D1FZP3-F1
#
_entry.id   AF-A0A3D1FZP3-F1
#
_cell.length_a   1.000
_cell.length_b   1.000
_cell.length_c   1.000
_cell.angle_alpha   90.00
_cell.angle_beta   90.00
_cell.angle_gamma   90.00
#
_symmetry.space_group_name_H-M   'P 1'
#
loop_
_entity.id
_entity.type
_entity.pdbx_description
1 polymer ?
#
loop_
_entity_poly.entity_id
_entity_poly.type
_entity_poly.pdbx_seq_one_letter_code
_entity_poly.pdbx_strand_id
1 'polypeptide(L)'
;YEGADLPGQMEGTVFTSDSGKVLLASGGIEPDIYLSADSSNSYYWSMSFGTMDAFAFDQIDAQRSDYELWTFDRFVTDFELSDMQLYSFLEYGSYGLTLEDLSSTDMDEIRFLLKAAYAKNIWGFDAYRNVLRTDDVVLKEVVRAASTTLK
;
A
#
# COMPACT_ATOMS: atom_id res chain seq x y z
N TYR A 1 10.64 -47.93 -36.64
CA TYR A 1 9.83 -46.70 -36.60
C TYR A 1 10.53 -45.74 -35.66
N GLU A 2 11.71 -45.19 -35.97
CA GLU A 2 12.05 -44.24 -37.04
C GLU A 2 11.39 -42.86 -36.85
N GLY A 3 12.22 -41.86 -36.51
CA GLY A 3 12.04 -40.44 -36.85
C GLY A 3 11.18 -39.59 -35.90
N ALA A 4 11.82 -38.87 -34.98
CA ALA A 4 11.26 -37.66 -34.41
C ALA A 4 11.30 -36.53 -35.46
N ASP A 5 10.18 -35.83 -35.64
CA ASP A 5 10.11 -34.54 -36.34
C ASP A 5 9.10 -33.65 -35.58
N LEU A 6 9.61 -32.59 -34.94
CA LEU A 6 8.85 -31.38 -34.59
C LEU A 6 9.36 -30.32 -35.57
N PRO A 7 8.52 -29.50 -36.25
CA PRO A 7 7.79 -28.42 -35.54
C PRO A 7 6.49 -27.88 -36.23
N GLY A 8 5.71 -27.06 -35.52
CA GLY A 8 4.97 -25.94 -36.16
C GLY A 8 3.46 -25.83 -35.91
N GLN A 9 3.08 -24.73 -35.24
CA GLN A 9 1.74 -24.12 -35.08
C GLN A 9 0.73 -24.82 -34.16
N MET A 10 0.71 -24.42 -32.89
CA MET A 10 -0.52 -24.45 -32.09
C MET A 10 -1.26 -23.13 -32.32
N GLU A 11 -2.34 -23.19 -33.10
CA GLU A 11 -3.29 -22.10 -33.29
C GLU A 11 -3.91 -21.71 -31.93
N GLY A 12 -3.92 -20.41 -31.64
CA GLY A 12 -4.11 -19.86 -30.29
C GLY A 12 -5.41 -20.27 -29.60
N THR A 13 -5.28 -20.85 -28.40
CA THR A 13 -6.41 -21.17 -27.52
C THR A 13 -7.10 -19.88 -27.08
N VAL A 14 -8.38 -19.73 -27.41
CA VAL A 14 -9.23 -18.63 -26.96
C VAL A 14 -9.95 -19.06 -25.68
N PHE A 15 -9.81 -18.28 -24.61
CA PHE A 15 -10.52 -18.52 -23.35
C PHE A 15 -11.58 -17.44 -23.14
N THR A 16 -12.77 -17.81 -22.69
CA THR A 16 -13.84 -16.83 -22.39
C THR A 16 -14.01 -16.73 -20.88
N SER A 17 -13.94 -15.52 -20.34
CA SER A 17 -14.27 -15.24 -18.93
C SER A 17 -15.78 -15.42 -18.68
N ASP A 18 -16.20 -15.69 -17.44
CA ASP A 18 -17.61 -15.70 -17.02
C ASP A 18 -18.33 -14.36 -17.32
N SER A 19 -17.57 -13.28 -17.51
CA SER A 19 -18.06 -11.97 -17.97
C SER A 19 -18.26 -11.84 -19.49
N GLY A 20 -17.96 -12.87 -20.27
CA GLY A 20 -18.06 -12.88 -21.73
C GLY A 20 -16.87 -12.27 -22.49
N LYS A 21 -15.82 -11.82 -21.80
CA LYS A 21 -14.60 -11.30 -22.44
C LYS A 21 -13.76 -12.44 -23.04
N VAL A 22 -13.38 -12.28 -24.31
CA VAL A 22 -12.50 -13.18 -25.07
C VAL A 22 -11.04 -12.86 -24.72
N LEU A 23 -10.36 -13.82 -24.09
CA LEU A 23 -8.97 -13.75 -23.69
C LEU A 23 -8.12 -14.54 -24.71
N LEU A 24 -7.24 -13.85 -25.42
CA LEU A 24 -6.22 -14.49 -26.24
C LEU A 24 -5.09 -14.99 -25.33
N ALA A 25 -4.75 -16.28 -25.41
CA ALA A 25 -3.75 -16.92 -24.54
C ALA A 25 -2.31 -16.36 -24.62
N SER A 26 -2.05 -15.36 -25.46
CA SER A 26 -0.73 -14.75 -25.65
C SER A 26 -0.58 -13.33 -25.08
N GLY A 27 -1.65 -12.72 -24.57
CA GLY A 27 -1.61 -11.37 -23.99
C GLY A 27 -2.43 -11.37 -22.71
N GLY A 28 -1.78 -11.14 -21.57
CA GLY A 28 -2.39 -11.23 -20.24
C GLY A 28 -3.67 -10.42 -20.07
N ILE A 29 -4.35 -10.62 -18.94
CA ILE A 29 -5.59 -9.90 -18.60
C ILE A 29 -5.31 -8.39 -18.65
N GLU A 30 -5.94 -7.70 -19.61
CA GLU A 30 -5.88 -6.25 -19.72
C GLU A 30 -6.67 -5.63 -18.55
N PRO A 31 -6.07 -4.74 -17.75
CA PRO A 31 -6.77 -4.10 -16.64
C PRO A 31 -7.75 -3.05 -17.19
N ASP A 32 -8.95 -2.99 -16.60
CA ASP A 32 -9.96 -1.97 -16.98
C ASP A 32 -9.51 -0.53 -16.63
N ILE A 33 -8.53 -0.38 -15.73
CA ILE A 33 -7.91 0.90 -15.38
C ILE A 33 -6.40 0.72 -15.41
N TYR A 34 -5.73 1.42 -16.33
CA TYR A 34 -4.28 1.53 -16.34
C TYR A 34 -3.82 2.44 -15.21
N LEU A 35 -3.14 1.85 -14.23
CA LEU A 35 -2.42 2.60 -13.20
C LEU A 35 -0.98 2.82 -13.69
N SER A 36 -0.51 4.07 -13.67
CA SER A 36 0.90 4.39 -13.86
C SER A 36 1.66 3.99 -12.60
N ALA A 37 1.94 2.70 -12.42
CA ALA A 37 2.77 2.22 -11.32
C ALA A 37 4.23 2.15 -11.77
N ASP A 38 5.02 3.15 -11.39
CA ASP A 38 6.41 2.92 -11.05
C ASP A 38 6.57 3.14 -9.53
N SER A 39 5.96 2.26 -8.74
CA SER A 39 6.20 2.16 -7.30
C SER A 39 7.35 1.19 -6.99
N SER A 40 8.18 0.88 -8.00
CA SER A 40 9.20 -0.18 -7.95
C SER A 40 10.35 0.12 -7.01
N ASN A 41 10.49 1.37 -6.58
CA ASN A 41 11.70 1.87 -5.92
C ASN A 41 11.47 2.44 -4.53
N SER A 42 10.28 2.24 -3.93
CA SER A 42 10.02 2.77 -2.60
C SER A 42 10.64 1.89 -1.51
N TYR A 43 11.34 2.53 -0.58
CA TYR A 43 12.10 1.87 0.49
C TYR A 43 11.22 1.03 1.44
N TYR A 44 9.90 1.29 1.49
CA TYR A 44 9.00 0.56 2.39
C TYR A 44 8.99 -0.95 2.15
N TRP A 45 9.33 -1.44 0.94
CA TRP A 45 9.33 -2.89 0.68
C TRP A 45 10.32 -3.66 1.56
N SER A 46 11.41 -3.00 1.98
CA SER A 46 12.38 -3.55 2.93
C SER A 46 11.99 -3.38 4.40
N MET A 47 11.01 -2.53 4.69
CA MET A 47 10.56 -2.21 6.04
C MET A 47 9.40 -3.13 6.44
N SER A 48 9.58 -3.90 7.50
CA SER A 48 8.55 -4.82 8.00
C SER A 48 7.38 -4.08 8.66
N PHE A 49 6.14 -4.43 8.29
CA PHE A 49 4.94 -4.00 9.01
C PHE A 49 4.98 -4.34 10.50
N GLY A 50 5.66 -5.43 10.88
CA GLY A 50 5.85 -5.79 12.29
C GLY A 50 6.72 -4.78 13.04
N THR A 51 7.77 -4.24 12.39
CA THR A 51 8.63 -3.20 12.98
C THR A 51 7.85 -1.89 13.14
N MET A 52 7.04 -1.53 12.15
CA MET A 52 6.16 -0.35 12.24
C MET A 52 5.16 -0.46 13.39
N ASP A 53 4.54 -1.64 13.55
CA ASP A 53 3.58 -1.91 14.63
C ASP A 53 4.23 -1.85 16.01
N ALA A 54 5.40 -2.47 16.17
CA ALA A 54 6.16 -2.46 17.42
C ALA A 54 6.63 -1.03 17.78
N PHE A 55 7.16 -0.29 16.81
CA PHE A 55 7.55 1.10 17.02
C PHE A 55 6.35 1.96 17.44
N ALA A 56 5.21 1.84 16.76
CA ALA A 56 4.00 2.58 17.11
C ALA A 56 3.53 2.25 18.54
N PHE A 57 3.51 0.96 18.91
CA PHE A 57 3.17 0.52 20.25
C PHE A 57 4.08 1.17 21.31
N ASP A 58 5.40 1.10 21.12
CA ASP A 58 6.37 1.65 22.09
C ASP A 58 6.23 3.18 22.24
N GLN A 59 6.00 3.89 21.14
CA GLN A 59 5.80 5.35 21.17
C GLN A 59 4.49 5.75 21.87
N ILE A 60 3.41 5.01 21.60
CA ILE A 60 2.12 5.25 22.24
C ILE A 60 2.19 4.93 23.73
N ASP A 61 2.85 3.84 24.12
CA ASP A 61 2.97 3.45 25.53
C ASP A 61 3.79 4.47 26.32
N ALA A 62 4.88 5.00 25.73
CA ALA A 62 5.71 6.02 26.36
C ALA A 62 5.00 7.37 26.58
N GLN A 63 3.98 7.69 25.76
CA GLN A 63 3.28 8.99 25.74
C GLN A 63 1.76 8.80 25.81
N ARG A 64 1.29 7.81 26.57
CA ARG A 64 -0.11 7.39 26.55
C ARG A 64 -1.11 8.53 26.76
N SER A 65 -0.81 9.46 27.67
CA SER A 65 -1.65 10.64 27.96
C SER A 65 -1.89 11.53 26.74
N ASP A 66 -0.93 11.60 25.82
CA ASP A 66 -1.01 12.48 24.65
C ASP A 66 -1.97 11.91 23.61
N TYR A 67 -2.12 10.58 23.56
CA TYR A 67 -3.00 9.87 22.65
C TYR A 67 -4.44 9.73 23.17
N GLU A 68 -4.66 9.84 24.48
CA GLU A 68 -5.99 9.75 25.11
C GLU A 68 -6.96 10.88 24.66
N LEU A 69 -6.42 12.03 24.26
CA LEU A 69 -7.22 13.18 23.83
C LEU A 69 -7.61 13.14 22.35
N TRP A 70 -7.10 12.18 21.58
CA TRP A 70 -7.39 12.09 20.15
C TRP A 70 -8.72 11.37 19.89
N THR A 71 -9.52 11.95 19.00
CA THR A 71 -10.58 11.22 18.31
C THR A 71 -10.03 10.66 17.01
N PHE A 72 -10.60 9.54 16.54
CA PHE A 72 -10.15 8.92 15.29
C PHE A 72 -10.24 9.89 14.10
N ASP A 73 -11.35 10.63 13.97
CA ASP A 73 -11.53 11.57 12.86
C ASP A 73 -10.47 12.67 12.87
N ARG A 74 -10.18 13.25 14.04
CA ARG A 74 -9.14 14.27 14.19
C ARG A 74 -7.75 13.71 13.93
N PHE A 75 -7.50 12.46 14.35
CA PHE A 75 -6.23 11.79 14.06
C PHE A 75 -6.04 11.60 12.56
N VAL A 76 -7.07 11.15 11.85
CA VAL A 76 -6.99 10.97 10.39
C VAL A 76 -6.69 12.29 9.69
N THR A 77 -7.25 13.42 10.13
CA THR A 77 -7.04 14.72 9.47
C THR A 77 -5.77 15.45 9.91
N ASP A 78 -5.46 15.45 11.21
CA ASP A 78 -4.49 16.39 11.80
C ASP A 78 -3.21 15.71 12.31
N PHE A 79 -3.21 14.39 12.51
CA PHE A 79 -2.02 13.71 13.01
C PHE A 79 -0.99 13.56 11.90
N GLU A 80 0.20 14.08 12.15
CA GLU A 80 1.38 13.92 11.31
C GLU A 80 2.55 13.52 12.19
N LEU A 81 3.34 12.54 11.73
CA LEU A 81 4.61 12.25 12.36
C LEU A 81 5.60 13.36 12.01
N SER A 82 6.39 13.80 12.99
CA SER A 82 7.49 14.74 12.78
C SER A 82 8.72 14.07 12.16
N ASP A 83 9.64 14.86 11.59
CA ASP A 83 10.93 14.35 11.08
C ASP A 83 11.72 13.60 12.15
N MET A 84 11.67 14.08 13.38
CA MET A 84 12.32 13.42 14.51
C MET A 84 11.73 12.03 14.79
N GLN A 85 10.40 11.87 14.68
CA GLN A 85 9.76 10.57 14.85
C GLN A 85 10.07 9.63 13.68
N LEU A 86 10.16 10.14 12.46
CA LEU A 86 10.56 9.35 11.30
C LEU A 86 12.02 8.89 11.43
N TYR A 87 12.93 9.78 11.82
CA TYR A 87 14.32 9.43 12.12
C TYR A 87 14.41 8.37 13.23
N SER A 88 13.64 8.54 14.31
CA SER A 88 13.60 7.57 15.42
C SER A 88 13.11 6.19 14.96
N PHE A 89 12.18 6.13 14.01
CA PHE A 89 11.75 4.88 13.41
C PHE A 89 12.86 4.21 12.59
N LEU A 90 13.62 4.99 11.81
CA LEU A 90 14.74 4.47 11.03
C LEU A 90 15.82 3.83 11.92
N GLU A 91 16.14 4.49 13.04
CA GLU A 91 17.04 3.98 14.07
C GLU A 91 16.46 2.74 14.77
N TYR A 92 15.18 2.77 15.13
CA TYR A 92 14.49 1.64 15.78
C TYR A 92 14.56 0.36 14.93
N GLY A 93 14.34 0.49 13.61
CA GLY A 93 14.43 -0.62 12.67
C GLY A 93 15.85 -1.02 12.27
N SER A 94 16.87 -0.25 12.69
CA SER A 94 18.27 -0.45 12.30
C SER A 94 18.47 -0.53 10.78
N TYR A 95 17.74 0.31 10.02
CA TYR A 95 17.78 0.28 8.56
C TYR A 95 19.07 0.86 7.96
N GLY A 96 19.86 1.59 8.76
CA GLY A 96 21.10 2.21 8.30
C GLY A 96 20.89 3.34 7.29
N LEU A 97 19.72 3.97 7.34
CA LEU A 97 19.31 5.10 6.50
C LEU A 97 19.14 6.35 7.36
N THR A 98 19.49 7.51 6.84
CA THR A 98 19.09 8.80 7.40
C THR A 98 17.91 9.39 6.62
N LEU A 99 17.39 10.53 7.07
CA LEU A 99 16.32 11.21 6.32
C LEU A 99 16.83 11.69 4.96
N GLU A 100 18.08 12.14 4.88
CA GLU A 100 18.68 12.64 3.63
C GLU A 100 18.83 11.56 2.55
N ASP A 101 18.82 10.28 2.94
CA ASP A 101 18.85 9.15 2.00
C ASP A 101 17.48 8.88 1.34
N LEU A 102 16.40 9.42 1.90
CA LEU A 102 15.03 9.21 1.45
C LEU A 102 14.54 10.36 0.57
N SER A 103 13.80 10.04 -0.49
CA SER A 103 13.07 11.08 -1.24
C SER A 103 11.89 11.61 -0.41
N SER A 104 11.36 12.78 -0.77
CA SER A 104 10.16 13.31 -0.11
C SER A 104 8.98 12.33 -0.21
N THR A 105 8.84 11.65 -1.36
CA THR A 105 7.80 10.63 -1.57
C THR A 105 8.00 9.44 -0.63
N ASP A 106 9.23 8.94 -0.47
CA ASP A 106 9.51 7.83 0.46
C ASP A 106 9.17 8.23 1.90
N MET A 107 9.53 9.45 2.32
CA MET A 107 9.18 9.95 3.64
C MET A 107 7.67 9.99 3.86
N ASP A 108 6.93 10.51 2.89
CA ASP A 108 5.47 10.63 2.97
C ASP A 108 4.81 9.25 3.06
N GLU A 109 5.28 8.29 2.26
CA GLU A 109 4.78 6.91 2.29
C GLU A 109 5.08 6.21 3.63
N ILE A 110 6.30 6.34 4.15
CA ILE A 110 6.67 5.76 5.44
C ILE A 110 5.85 6.40 6.56
N ARG A 111 5.67 7.72 6.56
CA ARG A 111 4.80 8.43 7.53
C ARG A 111 3.37 7.94 7.46
N PHE A 112 2.83 7.75 6.26
CA PHE A 112 1.48 7.25 6.06
C PHE A 112 1.30 5.84 6.64
N LEU A 113 2.25 4.94 6.38
CA LEU A 113 2.22 3.58 6.92
C LEU A 113 2.39 3.56 8.45
N LEU A 114 3.26 4.41 8.99
CA LEU A 114 3.38 4.61 10.44
C LEU A 114 2.09 5.16 11.04
N LYS A 115 1.46 6.16 10.43
CA LYS A 115 0.15 6.69 10.88
C LYS A 115 -0.91 5.59 10.92
N ALA A 116 -0.92 4.69 9.94
CA ALA A 116 -1.81 3.52 9.97
C ALA A 116 -1.48 2.59 11.15
N ALA A 117 -0.19 2.31 11.41
CA ALA A 117 0.25 1.50 12.55
C ALA A 117 -0.14 2.14 13.91
N TYR A 118 -0.02 3.46 14.04
CA TYR A 118 -0.50 4.17 15.23
C TYR A 118 -2.02 4.03 15.39
N ALA A 119 -2.78 4.24 14.32
CA ALA A 119 -4.23 4.05 14.36
C ALA A 119 -4.63 2.64 14.78
N LYS A 120 -3.88 1.62 14.31
CA LYS A 120 -4.06 0.22 14.71
C LYS A 120 -3.89 0.04 16.22
N ASN A 121 -2.85 0.62 16.79
CA ASN A 121 -2.51 0.43 18.20
C ASN A 121 -3.44 1.21 19.14
N ILE A 122 -4.03 2.32 18.69
CA ILE A 122 -4.97 3.10 19.49
C ILE A 122 -6.42 2.58 19.37
N TRP A 123 -6.89 2.29 18.15
CA TRP A 123 -8.31 1.99 17.88
C TRP A 123 -8.56 0.61 17.25
N GLY A 124 -7.51 -0.17 17.01
CA GLY A 124 -7.61 -1.52 16.46
C GLY A 124 -7.55 -1.60 14.93
N PHE A 125 -7.71 -2.81 14.42
CA PHE A 125 -7.46 -3.12 13.01
C PHE A 125 -8.40 -2.43 12.01
N ASP A 126 -9.62 -2.11 12.40
CA ASP A 126 -10.55 -1.37 11.53
C ASP A 126 -10.06 0.06 11.28
N ALA A 127 -9.45 0.70 12.28
CA ALA A 127 -8.85 2.02 12.14
C ALA A 127 -7.64 2.00 11.19
N TYR A 128 -6.79 0.97 11.29
CA TYR A 128 -5.70 0.74 10.33
C TYR A 128 -6.19 0.69 8.88
N ARG A 129 -7.23 -0.12 8.62
CA ARG A 129 -7.83 -0.24 7.28
C ARG A 129 -8.44 1.07 6.80
N ASN A 130 -9.10 1.80 7.70
CA ASN A 130 -9.70 3.09 7.38
C ASN A 130 -8.65 4.14 6.99
N VAL A 131 -7.50 4.19 7.69
CA VAL A 131 -6.37 5.05 7.32
C VAL A 131 -5.80 4.64 5.97
N LEU A 132 -5.51 3.35 5.73
CA LEU A 132 -4.98 2.92 4.43
C LEU A 132 -5.89 3.31 3.25
N ARG A 133 -7.20 3.30 3.46
CA ARG A 133 -8.18 3.70 2.45
C ARG A 133 -8.16 5.19 2.12
N THR A 134 -7.66 6.07 3.00
CA THR A 134 -7.66 7.52 2.71
C THR A 134 -6.68 7.91 1.62
N ASP A 135 -5.63 7.12 1.40
CA ASP A 135 -4.63 7.42 0.38
C ASP A 135 -4.88 6.71 -0.95
N ASP A 136 -5.58 5.57 -0.94
CA ASP A 136 -5.76 4.70 -2.10
C ASP A 136 -6.37 5.42 -3.33
N VAL A 137 -5.50 5.75 -4.28
CA VAL A 137 -5.83 6.37 -5.57
C VAL A 137 -6.72 5.49 -6.44
N VAL A 138 -6.59 4.17 -6.33
CA VAL A 138 -7.38 3.18 -7.07
C VAL A 138 -8.79 3.13 -6.52
N LEU A 139 -8.94 3.11 -5.20
CA LEU A 139 -10.24 3.20 -4.53
C LEU A 139 -10.90 4.55 -4.78
N LYS A 140 -10.14 5.66 -4.78
CA LYS A 140 -10.67 6.98 -5.16
C LYS A 140 -11.20 6.98 -6.59
N GLU A 141 -10.46 6.42 -7.55
CA GLU A 141 -10.93 6.33 -8.95
C GLU A 141 -12.07 5.34 -9.15
N VAL A 142 -12.08 4.18 -8.47
CA VAL A 142 -13.19 3.21 -8.51
C VAL A 142 -14.45 3.81 -7.89
N VAL A 143 -14.34 4.47 -6.74
CA VAL A 143 -15.46 5.18 -6.10
C VAL A 143 -15.96 6.31 -7.02
N ARG A 144 -15.05 7.06 -7.65
CA ARG A 144 -15.40 8.11 -8.62
C ARG A 144 -16.14 7.53 -9.83
N ALA A 145 -15.62 6.46 -10.42
CA ALA A 145 -16.22 5.78 -11.56
C ALA A 145 -17.60 5.17 -11.22
N ALA A 146 -17.71 4.48 -10.09
CA ALA A 146 -18.97 3.91 -9.62
C ALA A 146 -20.03 5.00 -9.33
N SER A 147 -19.62 6.10 -8.70
CA SER A 147 -20.52 7.24 -8.40
C SER A 147 -20.95 8.00 -9.66
N THR A 148 -20.12 7.99 -10.71
CA THR A 148 -20.45 8.62 -12.00
C THR A 148 -21.45 7.79 -12.80
N THR A 149 -21.42 6.47 -12.64
CA THR A 149 -22.32 5.53 -13.35
C THR A 149 -23.73 5.47 -12.73
N LEU A 150 -23.91 5.99 -11.51
CA LEU A 150 -25.17 6.03 -10.77
C LEU A 150 -25.99 7.32 -11.01
N LYS A 151 -25.59 8.19 -11.93
CA LYS A 151 -26.34 9.37 -12.38
C LYS A 151 -26.89 9.16 -13.79
#